data_AF-A0A7S2L2P8-F1
#
_entry.id   AF-A0A7S2L2P8-F1
#
_cell.length_a   1.000
_cell.length_b   1.000
_cell.length_c   1.000
_cell.angle_alpha   90.00
_cell.angle_beta   90.00
_cell.angle_gamma   90.00
#
_symmetry.space_group_name_H-M   'P 1'
#
loop_
_entity.id
_entity.type
_entity.pdbx_description
1 polymer ?
#
loop_
_entity_poly.entity_id
_entity_poly.type
_entity_poly.pdbx_seq_one_letter_code
_entity_poly.pdbx_strand_id
1 'polypeptide(L)'
;GEALPDPILIPVVLTDDTLPPVATDYQTASSSLLRICNACSLLLQQRNQIKNSAALAASAAQFALTVLLPMPNADKLRCFWRKSPMRRETQVYLLFLIRRMCSIYNASTACVQQSRGLIAMRSTTFACAACVADAIARAVATDDPSPFSLHYSGDCEGPTLPFGIEAGSYDSLGSNLPIYEASFCALRSICLDYLREVSGHLHGGNRPTLFNFDQSMVPGMGDIVFLDQISIQLAIPRPDPNNRQERITNAAALISGRNGSLLEVLPEIGYFRDIVFYFKHAVSGKASFDPKHTNAKWMPSHATLHWSTAPISTENVSHKYVVSAFLGYKQEFVEIATEVEEKKKSKFQYFLSLFNAKTQIERQRLSSADPTTVVNSLSQKLSKSNKPPV
;
A
#
# COMPACT_ATOMS: atom_id res chain seq x y z
N GLY A 1 -31.80 24.20 -29.13
CA GLY A 1 -30.53 23.58 -28.72
C GLY A 1 -30.60 22.14 -29.13
N GLU A 2 -29.60 21.64 -29.87
CA GLU A 2 -29.58 20.25 -30.32
C GLU A 2 -29.62 19.31 -29.11
N ALA A 3 -30.45 18.27 -29.19
CA ALA A 3 -30.51 17.23 -28.16
C ALA A 3 -29.16 16.51 -28.14
N LEU A 4 -28.52 16.48 -26.97
CA LEU A 4 -27.34 15.65 -26.77
C LEU A 4 -27.71 14.20 -27.08
N PRO A 5 -26.88 13.45 -27.83
CA PRO A 5 -27.16 12.05 -28.11
C PRO A 5 -27.27 11.26 -26.81
N ASP A 6 -28.23 10.35 -26.76
CA ASP A 6 -28.44 9.49 -25.59
C ASP A 6 -27.16 8.72 -25.26
N PRO A 7 -26.75 8.68 -23.99
CA PRO A 7 -25.48 8.11 -23.64
C PRO A 7 -25.55 6.58 -23.75
N ILE A 8 -24.66 5.99 -24.55
CA ILE A 8 -24.60 4.55 -24.79
C ILE A 8 -24.08 3.85 -23.53
N LEU A 9 -24.86 2.91 -23.00
CA LEU A 9 -24.47 2.08 -21.87
C LEU A 9 -23.89 0.75 -22.38
N ILE A 10 -22.61 0.52 -22.08
CA ILE A 10 -21.88 -0.71 -22.37
C ILE A 10 -22.02 -1.65 -21.17
N PRO A 11 -22.51 -2.89 -21.36
CA PRO A 11 -22.63 -3.87 -20.29
C PRO A 11 -21.30 -4.11 -19.55
N VAL A 12 -21.35 -4.10 -18.22
CA VAL A 12 -20.21 -4.38 -17.35
C VAL A 12 -20.44 -5.72 -16.66
N VAL A 13 -19.59 -6.70 -16.96
CA VAL A 13 -19.62 -8.02 -16.31
C VAL A 13 -18.54 -8.06 -15.23
N LEU A 14 -18.92 -7.87 -13.98
CA LEU A 14 -18.00 -7.95 -12.83
C LEU A 14 -17.74 -9.40 -12.41
N THR A 15 -18.74 -10.27 -12.57
CA THR A 15 -18.70 -11.71 -12.27
C THR A 15 -19.55 -12.46 -13.28
N ASP A 16 -19.17 -13.68 -13.63
CA ASP A 16 -20.01 -14.66 -14.34
C ASP A 16 -19.55 -16.08 -13.99
N ASP A 17 -20.19 -17.08 -14.59
CA ASP A 17 -19.90 -18.50 -14.35
C ASP A 17 -18.51 -18.95 -14.80
N THR A 18 -17.82 -18.13 -15.60
CA THR A 18 -16.46 -18.42 -16.09
C THR A 18 -15.37 -17.81 -15.21
N LEU A 19 -15.74 -16.91 -14.28
CA LEU A 19 -14.81 -16.35 -13.31
C LEU A 19 -14.66 -17.35 -12.14
N PRO A 20 -13.48 -17.93 -11.92
CA PRO A 20 -13.29 -18.89 -10.86
C PRO A 20 -13.35 -18.22 -9.47
N PRO A 21 -13.74 -18.97 -8.42
CA PRO A 21 -13.74 -18.45 -7.06
C PRO A 21 -12.32 -18.13 -6.56
N VAL A 22 -11.34 -18.97 -6.94
CA VAL A 22 -9.91 -18.82 -6.63
C VAL A 22 -9.11 -19.31 -7.83
N ALA A 23 -8.04 -18.61 -8.20
CA ALA A 23 -7.17 -19.03 -9.29
C ALA A 23 -6.36 -20.28 -8.94
N THR A 24 -6.34 -21.25 -9.85
CA THR A 24 -5.66 -22.55 -9.70
C THR A 24 -4.28 -22.60 -10.38
N ASP A 25 -3.99 -21.60 -11.21
CA ASP A 25 -2.74 -21.47 -11.96
C ASP A 25 -2.50 -19.99 -12.33
N TYR A 26 -1.30 -19.68 -12.84
CA TYR A 26 -0.91 -18.29 -13.15
C TYR A 26 -1.66 -17.68 -14.33
N GLN A 27 -2.10 -18.48 -15.29
CA GLN A 27 -2.85 -18.01 -16.44
C GLN A 27 -4.28 -17.60 -16.05
N THR A 28 -4.91 -18.44 -15.23
CA THR A 28 -6.20 -18.17 -14.62
C THR A 28 -6.13 -16.94 -13.72
N ALA A 29 -5.06 -16.78 -12.92
CA ALA A 29 -4.87 -15.59 -12.10
C ALA A 29 -4.74 -14.30 -12.93
N SER A 30 -3.90 -14.32 -13.98
CA SER A 30 -3.65 -13.14 -14.81
C SER A 30 -4.86 -12.74 -15.66
N SER A 31 -5.50 -13.70 -16.33
CA SER A 31 -6.69 -13.47 -17.15
C SER A 31 -7.89 -12.99 -16.33
N SER A 32 -8.14 -13.59 -15.17
CA SER A 32 -9.21 -13.16 -14.26
C SER A 32 -8.96 -11.75 -13.72
N LEU A 33 -7.73 -11.45 -13.30
CA LEU A 33 -7.37 -10.13 -12.78
C LEU A 33 -7.44 -9.03 -13.85
N LEU A 34 -7.01 -9.33 -15.09
CA LEU A 34 -7.16 -8.45 -16.24
C LEU A 34 -8.65 -8.16 -16.52
N ARG A 35 -9.47 -9.21 -16.52
CA ARG A 35 -10.90 -9.10 -16.79
C ARG A 35 -11.59 -8.19 -15.78
N ILE A 36 -11.32 -8.38 -14.49
CA ILE A 36 -11.86 -7.52 -13.43
C ILE A 36 -11.32 -6.08 -13.57
N CYS A 37 -10.02 -5.91 -13.87
CA CYS A 37 -9.45 -4.57 -14.12
C CYS A 37 -10.19 -3.82 -15.23
N ASN A 38 -10.48 -4.52 -16.35
CA ASN A 38 -11.17 -3.95 -17.50
C ASN A 38 -12.63 -3.65 -17.17
N ALA A 39 -13.33 -4.57 -16.50
CA ALA A 39 -14.71 -4.36 -16.08
C ALA A 39 -14.85 -3.17 -15.11
N CYS A 40 -13.97 -3.07 -14.10
CA CYS A 40 -13.95 -1.93 -13.18
C CYS A 40 -13.62 -0.61 -13.91
N SER A 41 -12.69 -0.63 -14.87
CA SER A 41 -12.37 0.56 -15.67
C SER A 41 -13.58 1.03 -16.46
N LEU A 42 -14.25 0.12 -17.16
CA LEU A 42 -15.45 0.39 -17.94
C LEU A 42 -16.61 0.90 -17.06
N LEU A 43 -16.80 0.30 -15.88
CA LEU A 43 -17.79 0.71 -14.90
C LEU A 43 -17.57 2.14 -14.42
N LEU A 44 -16.33 2.48 -14.08
CA LEU A 44 -15.98 3.80 -13.58
C LEU A 44 -16.07 4.87 -14.67
N GLN A 45 -15.84 4.53 -15.94
CA GLN A 45 -16.08 5.46 -17.06
C GLN A 45 -17.57 5.79 -17.20
N GLN A 46 -18.45 4.81 -16.93
CA GLN A 46 -19.91 4.95 -17.02
C GLN A 46 -20.57 5.36 -15.69
N ARG A 47 -19.80 5.86 -14.73
CA ARG A 47 -20.25 6.19 -13.35
C ARG A 47 -21.35 7.24 -13.25
N ASN A 48 -21.56 8.03 -14.29
CA ASN A 48 -22.66 9.02 -14.34
C ASN A 48 -23.99 8.37 -14.70
N GLN A 49 -23.97 7.19 -15.33
CA GLN A 49 -25.15 6.43 -15.70
C GLN A 49 -25.43 5.29 -14.70
N ILE A 50 -24.37 4.69 -14.15
CA ILE A 50 -24.49 3.55 -13.22
C ILE A 50 -24.34 4.04 -11.77
N LYS A 51 -25.45 3.98 -11.03
CA LYS A 51 -25.49 4.25 -9.59
C LYS A 51 -24.56 3.28 -8.85
N ASN A 52 -23.90 3.76 -7.80
CA ASN A 52 -23.00 2.97 -6.97
C ASN A 52 -21.82 2.31 -7.71
N SER A 53 -21.50 2.76 -8.93
CA SER A 53 -20.37 2.29 -9.74
C SER A 53 -19.06 2.19 -8.94
N ALA A 54 -18.74 3.19 -8.11
CA ALA A 54 -17.56 3.15 -7.26
C ALA A 54 -17.62 2.07 -6.17
N ALA A 55 -18.77 1.87 -5.52
CA ALA A 55 -18.91 0.81 -4.51
C ALA A 55 -18.80 -0.58 -5.15
N LEU A 56 -19.40 -0.77 -6.33
CA LEU A 56 -19.31 -2.00 -7.11
C LEU A 56 -17.87 -2.28 -7.57
N ALA A 57 -17.16 -1.27 -8.08
CA ALA A 57 -15.75 -1.39 -8.46
C ALA A 57 -14.87 -1.69 -7.24
N ALA A 58 -15.13 -1.05 -6.09
CA ALA A 58 -14.41 -1.34 -4.85
C ALA A 58 -14.64 -2.79 -4.39
N SER A 59 -15.87 -3.30 -4.47
CA SER A 59 -16.21 -4.68 -4.11
C SER A 59 -15.52 -5.70 -5.03
N ALA A 60 -15.57 -5.49 -6.34
CA ALA A 60 -14.91 -6.37 -7.31
C ALA A 60 -13.38 -6.36 -7.16
N ALA A 61 -12.79 -5.18 -6.92
CA ALA A 61 -11.35 -5.05 -6.67
C ALA A 61 -10.92 -5.69 -5.35
N GLN A 62 -11.74 -5.58 -4.31
CA GLN A 62 -11.53 -6.30 -3.04
C GLN A 62 -11.55 -7.80 -3.27
N PHE A 63 -12.60 -8.34 -3.91
CA PHE A 63 -12.70 -9.76 -4.24
C PHE A 63 -11.47 -10.27 -5.00
N ALA A 64 -11.02 -9.51 -6.01
CA ALA A 64 -9.84 -9.86 -6.80
C ALA A 64 -8.58 -10.02 -5.93
N LEU A 65 -8.39 -9.14 -4.95
CA LEU A 65 -7.17 -9.12 -4.12
C LEU A 65 -7.25 -10.00 -2.87
N THR A 66 -8.45 -10.31 -2.38
CA THR A 66 -8.63 -11.06 -1.11
C THR A 66 -9.16 -12.48 -1.27
N VAL A 67 -9.73 -12.83 -2.43
CA VAL A 67 -10.33 -14.15 -2.66
C VAL A 67 -9.76 -14.79 -3.92
N LEU A 68 -9.85 -14.11 -5.06
CA LEU A 68 -9.45 -14.67 -6.35
C LEU A 68 -7.96 -15.08 -6.37
N LEU A 69 -7.09 -14.23 -5.83
CA LEU A 69 -5.66 -14.50 -5.77
C LEU A 69 -5.33 -15.37 -4.54
N PRO A 70 -4.70 -16.56 -4.71
CA PRO A 70 -4.29 -17.38 -3.58
C PRO A 70 -3.35 -16.63 -2.65
N MET A 71 -3.64 -16.61 -1.35
CA MET A 71 -2.71 -16.05 -0.37
C MET A 71 -1.41 -16.84 -0.35
N PRO A 72 -0.24 -16.16 -0.33
CA PRO A 72 1.03 -16.85 -0.33
C PRO A 72 1.29 -17.59 0.99
N ASN A 73 2.12 -18.62 0.90
CA ASN A 73 2.76 -19.24 2.05
C ASN A 73 4.24 -18.84 2.05
N ALA A 74 4.84 -18.65 3.22
CA ALA A 74 6.26 -18.32 3.31
C ALA A 74 7.16 -19.50 2.94
N ASP A 75 6.71 -20.74 3.21
CA ASP A 75 7.33 -21.96 2.71
C ASP A 75 7.17 -22.04 1.18
N LYS A 76 8.32 -22.01 0.48
CA LYS A 76 8.42 -22.10 -0.98
C LYS A 76 7.65 -23.30 -1.54
N LEU A 77 7.69 -24.45 -0.87
CA LEU A 77 7.09 -25.70 -1.34
C LEU A 77 5.56 -25.68 -1.28
N ARG A 78 4.98 -24.90 -0.37
CA ARG A 78 3.53 -24.76 -0.17
C ARG A 78 2.97 -23.52 -0.85
N CYS A 79 3.82 -22.58 -1.25
CA CYS A 79 3.42 -21.31 -1.82
C CYS A 79 2.95 -21.46 -3.27
N PHE A 80 1.69 -21.10 -3.54
CA PHE A 80 1.14 -21.08 -4.90
C PHE A 80 2.04 -20.33 -5.89
N TRP A 81 2.59 -19.17 -5.50
CA TRP A 81 3.38 -18.29 -6.35
C TRP A 81 4.84 -18.73 -6.57
N ARG A 82 5.32 -19.73 -5.81
CA ARG A 82 6.72 -20.17 -5.86
C ARG A 82 6.92 -21.68 -6.06
N LYS A 83 5.84 -22.48 -5.95
CA LYS A 83 5.89 -23.94 -6.12
C LYS A 83 6.02 -24.39 -7.57
N SER A 84 5.47 -23.60 -8.51
CA SER A 84 5.47 -23.92 -9.94
C SER A 84 6.41 -22.99 -10.71
N PRO A 85 7.00 -23.44 -11.82
CA PRO A 85 7.77 -22.59 -12.73
C PRO A 85 6.97 -21.35 -13.17
N MET A 86 7.53 -20.16 -12.99
CA MET A 86 6.97 -18.89 -13.45
C MET A 86 7.89 -18.30 -14.51
N ARG A 87 7.31 -17.79 -15.61
CA ARG A 87 8.05 -17.03 -16.61
C ARG A 87 8.17 -15.57 -16.22
N ARG A 88 9.23 -14.89 -16.66
CA ARG A 88 9.44 -13.45 -16.36
C ARG A 88 8.27 -12.60 -16.85
N GLU A 89 7.77 -12.86 -18.06
CA GLU A 89 6.62 -12.15 -18.61
C GLU A 89 5.40 -12.23 -17.69
N THR A 90 5.14 -13.41 -17.11
CA THR A 90 3.99 -13.65 -16.24
C THR A 90 4.17 -12.93 -14.92
N GLN A 91 5.37 -12.96 -14.36
CA GLN A 91 5.74 -12.26 -13.14
C GLN A 91 5.51 -10.74 -13.27
N VAL A 92 6.09 -10.12 -14.30
CA VAL A 92 5.97 -8.68 -14.55
C VAL A 92 4.51 -8.30 -14.80
N TYR A 93 3.79 -9.12 -15.59
CA TYR A 93 2.40 -8.85 -15.93
C TYR A 93 1.46 -8.96 -14.72
N LEU A 94 1.65 -9.94 -13.84
CA LEU A 94 0.89 -10.06 -12.59
C LEU A 94 1.12 -8.85 -11.68
N LEU A 95 2.37 -8.42 -11.48
CA LEU A 95 2.67 -7.23 -10.69
C LEU A 95 2.02 -5.97 -11.27
N PHE A 96 2.07 -5.81 -12.59
CA PHE A 96 1.39 -4.71 -13.29
C PHE A 96 -0.12 -4.71 -13.02
N LEU A 97 -0.77 -5.88 -13.15
CA LEU A 97 -2.21 -6.02 -12.94
C LEU A 97 -2.62 -5.81 -11.48
N ILE A 98 -1.84 -6.32 -10.52
CA ILE A 98 -2.06 -6.10 -9.08
C ILE A 98 -1.97 -4.61 -8.76
N ARG A 99 -0.95 -3.91 -9.28
CA ARG A 99 -0.84 -2.45 -9.12
C ARG A 99 -2.05 -1.73 -9.69
N ARG A 100 -2.49 -2.09 -10.90
CA ARG A 100 -3.68 -1.51 -11.53
C ARG A 100 -4.91 -1.73 -10.66
N MET A 101 -5.06 -2.91 -10.07
CA MET A 101 -6.16 -3.22 -9.15
C MET A 101 -6.08 -2.39 -7.87
N CYS A 102 -4.89 -2.22 -7.29
CA CYS A 102 -4.68 -1.35 -6.13
C CYS A 102 -5.11 0.09 -6.42
N SER A 103 -4.75 0.63 -7.58
CA SER A 103 -5.15 1.97 -8.02
C SER A 103 -6.68 2.09 -8.18
N ILE A 104 -7.32 1.10 -8.83
CA ILE A 104 -8.78 1.02 -8.94
C ILE A 104 -9.44 1.01 -7.56
N TYR A 105 -8.95 0.16 -6.66
CA TYR A 105 -9.49 0.04 -5.32
C TYR A 105 -9.32 1.33 -4.51
N ASN A 106 -8.15 1.97 -4.60
CA ASN A 106 -7.89 3.23 -3.92
C ASN A 106 -8.82 4.35 -4.42
N ALA A 107 -8.97 4.51 -5.75
CA ALA A 107 -9.88 5.50 -6.33
C ALA A 107 -11.35 5.22 -5.94
N SER A 108 -11.76 3.96 -6.02
CA SER A 108 -13.14 3.55 -5.77
C SER A 108 -13.53 3.73 -4.30
N THR A 109 -12.68 3.29 -3.38
CA THR A 109 -12.91 3.47 -1.93
C THR A 109 -12.86 4.93 -1.52
N ALA A 110 -12.09 5.79 -2.21
CA ALA A 110 -12.09 7.24 -1.97
C ALA A 110 -13.41 7.93 -2.35
N CYS A 111 -14.21 7.34 -3.24
CA CYS A 111 -15.54 7.85 -3.63
C CYS A 111 -16.67 7.41 -2.70
N VAL A 112 -16.39 6.49 -1.77
CA VAL A 112 -17.38 5.93 -0.84
C VAL A 112 -17.25 6.62 0.51
N GLN A 113 -18.35 6.68 1.28
CA GLN A 113 -18.35 7.23 2.62
C GLN A 113 -17.31 6.52 3.49
N GLN A 114 -16.38 7.30 4.04
CA GLN A 114 -15.30 6.79 4.86
C GLN A 114 -15.81 6.35 6.23
N SER A 115 -15.47 5.12 6.64
CA SER A 115 -15.76 4.58 7.97
C SER A 115 -14.54 3.84 8.51
N ARG A 116 -14.46 3.64 9.84
CA ARG A 116 -13.36 2.87 10.45
C ARG A 116 -13.32 1.43 9.94
N GLY A 117 -14.49 0.82 9.73
CA GLY A 117 -14.60 -0.51 9.13
C GLY A 117 -14.09 -0.55 7.69
N LEU A 118 -14.46 0.43 6.86
CA LEU A 118 -13.94 0.52 5.49
C LEU A 118 -12.40 0.67 5.48
N ILE A 119 -11.84 1.47 6.39
CA ILE A 119 -10.38 1.61 6.52
C ILE A 119 -9.73 0.26 6.90
N ALA A 120 -10.36 -0.50 7.80
CA ALA A 120 -9.90 -1.82 8.23
C ALA A 120 -9.88 -2.86 7.09
N MET A 121 -10.95 -2.86 6.28
CA MET A 121 -11.07 -3.72 5.11
C MET A 121 -10.06 -3.29 4.05
N ARG A 122 -9.97 -1.98 3.79
CA ARG A 122 -9.06 -1.41 2.79
C ARG A 122 -7.60 -1.74 3.08
N SER A 123 -7.16 -1.57 4.33
CA SER A 123 -5.79 -1.90 4.73
C SER A 123 -5.48 -3.39 4.57
N THR A 124 -6.44 -4.25 4.91
CA THR A 124 -6.28 -5.71 4.77
C THR A 124 -6.26 -6.14 3.31
N THR A 125 -7.11 -5.56 2.46
CA THR A 125 -7.08 -5.79 1.01
C THR A 125 -5.73 -5.41 0.39
N PHE A 126 -5.16 -4.25 0.77
CA PHE A 126 -3.82 -3.89 0.29
C PHE A 126 -2.72 -4.75 0.91
N ALA A 127 -2.88 -5.23 2.13
CA ALA A 127 -1.95 -6.19 2.73
C ALA A 127 -1.93 -7.51 1.95
N CYS A 128 -3.10 -8.04 1.54
CA CYS A 128 -3.18 -9.21 0.68
C CYS A 128 -2.43 -8.97 -0.65
N ALA A 129 -2.67 -7.81 -1.28
CA ALA A 129 -1.98 -7.43 -2.52
C ALA A 129 -0.46 -7.36 -2.35
N ALA A 130 0.03 -6.77 -1.25
CA ALA A 130 1.45 -6.68 -0.95
C ALA A 130 2.08 -8.05 -0.64
N CYS A 131 1.39 -8.94 0.07
CA CYS A 131 1.87 -10.30 0.33
C CYS A 131 1.99 -11.10 -0.97
N VAL A 132 0.95 -11.08 -1.80
CA VAL A 132 0.96 -11.75 -3.11
C VAL A 132 2.07 -11.18 -4.00
N ALA A 133 2.21 -9.85 -4.04
CA ALA A 133 3.26 -9.21 -4.81
C ALA A 133 4.68 -9.53 -4.30
N ASP A 134 4.88 -9.65 -2.98
CA ASP A 134 6.14 -10.09 -2.39
C ASP A 134 6.49 -11.52 -2.83
N ALA A 135 5.53 -12.43 -2.78
CA ALA A 135 5.73 -13.82 -3.18
C ALA A 135 6.06 -13.94 -4.67
N ILE A 136 5.40 -13.14 -5.52
CA ILE A 136 5.68 -13.04 -6.95
C ILE A 136 7.07 -12.45 -7.21
N ALA A 137 7.43 -11.34 -6.54
CA ALA A 137 8.73 -10.69 -6.68
C ALA A 137 9.89 -11.62 -6.28
N ARG A 138 9.65 -12.50 -5.29
CA ARG A 138 10.60 -13.51 -4.81
C ARG A 138 10.67 -14.76 -5.69
N ALA A 139 9.75 -14.95 -6.63
CA ALA A 139 9.84 -16.06 -7.58
C ALA A 139 10.97 -15.78 -8.57
N VAL A 140 11.90 -16.72 -8.72
CA VAL A 140 12.92 -16.62 -9.75
C VAL A 140 12.34 -17.20 -11.04
N ALA A 141 12.27 -16.38 -12.08
CA ALA A 141 11.75 -16.80 -13.37
C ALA A 141 12.62 -17.90 -13.98
N THR A 142 12.00 -18.86 -14.66
CA THR A 142 12.72 -20.01 -15.22
C THR A 142 13.36 -19.77 -16.57
N ASP A 143 12.86 -18.79 -17.33
CA ASP A 143 13.34 -18.46 -18.67
C ASP A 143 14.39 -17.34 -18.64
N ASP A 144 14.04 -16.18 -18.08
CA ASP A 144 14.92 -15.02 -17.96
C ASP A 144 14.83 -14.47 -16.52
N PRO A 145 15.68 -14.94 -15.59
CA PRO A 145 15.67 -14.47 -14.21
C PRO A 145 15.89 -12.95 -14.10
N SER A 146 14.92 -12.22 -13.55
CA SER A 146 15.09 -10.80 -13.29
C SER A 146 16.18 -10.56 -12.22
N PRO A 147 17.14 -9.64 -12.45
CA PRO A 147 18.06 -9.13 -11.42
C PRO A 147 17.34 -8.71 -10.14
N PHE A 148 16.16 -8.11 -10.26
CA PHE A 148 15.33 -7.75 -9.11
C PHE A 148 15.00 -8.99 -8.27
N SER A 149 14.43 -10.02 -8.90
CA SER A 149 13.99 -11.22 -8.21
C SER A 149 15.14 -12.02 -7.62
N LEU A 150 16.28 -12.10 -8.33
CA LEU A 150 17.49 -12.77 -7.83
C LEU A 150 18.00 -12.12 -6.54
N HIS A 151 18.18 -10.79 -6.54
CA HIS A 151 18.62 -10.07 -5.34
C HIS A 151 17.56 -10.10 -4.24
N TYR A 152 16.29 -9.88 -4.57
CA TYR A 152 15.20 -9.84 -3.59
C TYR A 152 14.98 -11.18 -2.88
N SER A 153 15.12 -12.29 -3.62
CA SER A 153 15.02 -13.65 -3.07
C SER A 153 16.26 -14.13 -2.33
N GLY A 154 17.41 -13.50 -2.56
CA GLY A 154 18.71 -13.96 -2.06
C GLY A 154 19.32 -15.11 -2.88
N ASP A 155 18.76 -15.42 -4.05
CA ASP A 155 19.25 -16.47 -4.95
C ASP A 155 20.35 -15.96 -5.92
N CYS A 156 20.73 -14.68 -5.83
CA CYS A 156 21.85 -14.12 -6.60
C CYS A 156 23.20 -14.65 -6.10
N GLU A 157 24.17 -14.82 -6.99
CA GLU A 157 25.54 -15.18 -6.60
C GLU A 157 26.21 -14.05 -5.80
N GLY A 158 26.90 -14.41 -4.70
CA GLY A 158 27.64 -13.50 -3.84
C GLY A 158 27.12 -13.43 -2.40
N PRO A 159 27.69 -12.55 -1.56
CA PRO A 159 27.20 -12.35 -0.19
C PRO A 159 25.90 -11.55 -0.21
N THR A 160 24.81 -12.16 -0.68
CA THR A 160 23.47 -11.56 -0.69
C THR A 160 22.61 -12.18 0.38
N LEU A 161 21.79 -11.35 1.03
CA LEU A 161 20.74 -11.79 1.93
C LEU A 161 19.39 -11.53 1.27
N PRO A 162 18.38 -12.39 1.51
CA PRO A 162 17.03 -12.12 1.04
C PRO A 162 16.48 -10.83 1.65
N PHE A 163 15.78 -10.05 0.82
CA PHE A 163 15.06 -8.87 1.26
C PHE A 163 13.60 -9.18 1.57
N GLY A 164 12.94 -8.31 2.31
CA GLY A 164 11.52 -8.42 2.61
C GLY A 164 10.83 -7.06 2.75
N ILE A 165 9.54 -7.10 3.02
CA ILE A 165 8.74 -5.93 3.43
C ILE A 165 8.19 -6.16 4.83
N GLU A 166 8.16 -5.13 5.65
CA GLU A 166 7.64 -5.22 7.03
C GLU A 166 6.15 -4.94 7.09
N ALA A 167 5.45 -5.54 8.06
CA ALA A 167 4.09 -5.15 8.38
C ALA A 167 4.00 -3.71 8.92
N GLY A 168 4.95 -3.29 9.77
CA GLY A 168 5.05 -1.93 10.30
C GLY A 168 3.74 -1.42 10.93
N SER A 169 3.26 -0.29 10.44
CA SER A 169 2.02 0.37 10.88
C SER A 169 0.76 -0.48 10.69
N TYR A 170 0.80 -1.49 9.81
CA TYR A 170 -0.33 -2.41 9.65
C TYR A 170 -0.50 -3.30 10.89
N ASP A 171 0.59 -3.72 11.53
CA ASP A 171 0.56 -4.50 12.77
C ASP A 171 0.20 -3.59 13.96
N SER A 172 0.85 -2.43 14.07
CA SER A 172 0.68 -1.54 15.23
C SER A 172 -0.61 -0.71 15.21
N LEU A 173 -0.85 0.06 14.15
CA LEU A 173 -2.05 0.91 14.03
C LEU A 173 -3.24 0.11 13.50
N GLY A 174 -3.00 -0.83 12.58
CA GLY A 174 -4.04 -1.62 11.95
C GLY A 174 -4.74 -2.62 12.87
N SER A 175 -4.06 -3.10 13.92
CA SER A 175 -4.65 -4.02 14.92
C SER A 175 -5.87 -3.43 15.65
N ASN A 176 -5.90 -2.11 15.83
CA ASN A 176 -7.01 -1.39 16.49
C ASN A 176 -8.19 -1.06 15.55
N LEU A 177 -8.11 -1.44 14.26
CA LEU A 177 -9.17 -1.17 13.30
C LEU A 177 -10.24 -2.27 13.37
N PRO A 178 -11.53 -1.90 13.56
CA PRO A 178 -12.60 -2.87 13.72
C PRO A 178 -12.88 -3.58 12.40
N ILE A 179 -12.80 -4.92 12.41
CA ILE A 179 -13.29 -5.79 11.35
C ILE A 179 -14.43 -6.62 11.95
N TYR A 180 -15.58 -6.61 11.29
CA TYR A 180 -16.76 -7.39 11.71
C TYR A 180 -16.92 -8.70 10.93
N GLU A 181 -16.21 -8.85 9.81
CA GLU A 181 -16.27 -10.05 8.97
C GLU A 181 -15.16 -11.03 9.34
N ALA A 182 -15.52 -12.25 9.76
CA ALA A 182 -14.56 -13.24 10.27
C ALA A 182 -13.51 -13.65 9.22
N SER A 183 -13.91 -13.75 7.95
CA SER A 183 -13.01 -14.02 6.80
C SER A 183 -11.88 -12.97 6.72
N PHE A 184 -12.20 -11.69 6.91
CA PHE A 184 -11.23 -10.60 6.89
C PHE A 184 -10.34 -10.55 8.12
N CYS A 185 -10.84 -10.95 9.28
CA CYS A 185 -10.00 -11.16 10.46
C CYS A 185 -8.96 -12.25 10.20
N ALA A 186 -9.38 -13.39 9.62
CA ALA A 186 -8.47 -14.47 9.26
C ALA A 186 -7.44 -14.02 8.21
N LEU A 187 -7.87 -13.29 7.17
CA LEU A 187 -6.96 -12.74 6.16
C LEU A 187 -5.91 -11.79 6.75
N ARG A 188 -6.31 -10.93 7.70
CA ARG A 188 -5.37 -10.06 8.42
C ARG A 188 -4.32 -10.88 9.16
N SER A 189 -4.72 -11.92 9.88
CA SER A 189 -3.78 -12.83 10.56
C SER A 189 -2.84 -13.51 9.57
N ILE A 190 -3.36 -14.06 8.47
CA ILE A 190 -2.55 -14.69 7.41
C ILE A 190 -1.52 -13.71 6.84
N CYS A 191 -1.92 -12.46 6.58
CA CYS A 191 -1.00 -11.44 6.09
C CYS A 191 0.10 -11.13 7.11
N LEU A 192 -0.26 -10.95 8.39
CA LEU A 192 0.69 -10.66 9.45
C LEU A 192 1.69 -11.81 9.66
N ASP A 193 1.20 -13.04 9.65
CA ASP A 193 2.04 -14.23 9.81
C ASP A 193 3.00 -14.38 8.63
N TYR A 194 2.49 -14.23 7.40
CA TYR A 194 3.32 -14.22 6.19
C TYR A 194 4.41 -13.14 6.28
N LEU A 195 4.03 -11.89 6.57
CA LEU A 195 4.96 -10.76 6.63
C LEU A 195 6.03 -10.97 7.71
N ARG A 196 5.65 -11.43 8.90
CA ARG A 196 6.59 -11.73 9.99
C ARG A 196 7.55 -12.84 9.63
N GLU A 197 7.12 -13.85 8.88
CA GLU A 197 7.98 -14.95 8.47
C GLU A 197 8.95 -14.52 7.36
N VAL A 198 8.49 -13.73 6.37
CA VAL A 198 9.36 -13.28 5.28
C VAL A 198 10.29 -12.13 5.67
N SER A 199 9.93 -11.30 6.64
CA SER A 199 10.82 -10.31 7.27
C SER A 199 11.63 -10.91 8.43
N GLY A 200 11.22 -12.08 8.91
CA GLY A 200 11.79 -12.81 10.03
C GLY A 200 13.15 -13.45 9.72
N HIS A 201 13.83 -13.86 10.79
CA HIS A 201 15.26 -14.13 10.80
C HIS A 201 15.69 -15.38 10.02
N LEU A 202 16.80 -15.26 9.29
CA LEU A 202 17.75 -16.35 9.08
C LEU A 202 18.93 -16.08 10.04
N HIS A 203 19.28 -17.05 10.90
CA HIS A 203 20.49 -17.01 11.74
C HIS A 203 20.65 -15.89 12.79
N GLY A 204 19.55 -15.38 13.36
CA GLY A 204 19.67 -14.47 14.52
C GLY A 204 19.80 -12.97 14.18
N GLY A 205 19.76 -12.59 12.90
CA GLY A 205 19.60 -11.20 12.45
C GLY A 205 18.32 -10.95 11.64
N ASN A 206 17.80 -9.72 11.70
CA ASN A 206 16.69 -9.26 10.86
C ASN A 206 17.11 -9.22 9.38
N ARG A 207 16.25 -9.68 8.47
CA ARG A 207 16.45 -9.47 7.03
C ARG A 207 16.37 -7.99 6.69
N PRO A 208 17.19 -7.48 5.75
CA PRO A 208 17.06 -6.11 5.29
C PRO A 208 15.69 -5.91 4.63
N THR A 209 14.98 -4.87 5.04
CA THR A 209 13.63 -4.59 4.57
C THR A 209 13.59 -3.37 3.65
N LEU A 210 12.78 -3.46 2.59
CA LEU A 210 12.61 -2.42 1.59
C LEU A 210 11.33 -1.63 1.86
N PHE A 211 11.30 -0.40 1.36
CA PHE A 211 10.06 0.38 1.26
C PHE A 211 9.34 0.61 2.60
N ASN A 212 10.11 0.92 3.65
CA ASN A 212 9.59 1.27 4.97
C ASN A 212 9.00 2.70 5.02
N PHE A 213 8.13 3.01 4.06
CA PHE A 213 7.54 4.34 3.85
C PHE A 213 6.75 4.85 5.05
N ASP A 214 6.19 3.92 5.83
CA ASP A 214 5.45 4.24 7.04
C ASP A 214 6.35 4.63 8.22
N GLN A 215 7.64 4.28 8.17
CA GLN A 215 8.65 4.73 9.13
C GLN A 215 9.31 6.02 8.66
N SER A 216 9.70 6.09 7.38
CA SER A 216 10.35 7.26 6.81
C SER A 216 10.14 7.33 5.30
N MET A 217 9.97 8.56 4.79
CA MET A 217 10.01 8.86 3.36
C MET A 217 11.45 9.06 2.85
N VAL A 218 12.46 8.79 3.66
CA VAL A 218 13.88 8.74 3.26
C VAL A 218 14.26 7.28 3.02
N PRO A 219 15.01 6.94 1.94
CA PRO A 219 15.51 5.59 1.73
C PRO A 219 16.19 5.00 2.97
N GLY A 220 15.75 3.81 3.38
CA GLY A 220 16.33 3.09 4.50
C GLY A 220 17.60 2.34 4.12
N MET A 221 18.24 1.71 5.11
CA MET A 221 19.46 0.92 4.85
C MET A 221 19.20 -0.27 3.92
N GLY A 222 18.03 -0.93 4.02
CA GLY A 222 17.66 -2.00 3.10
C GLY A 222 17.57 -1.52 1.66
N ASP A 223 16.90 -0.39 1.42
CA ASP A 223 16.80 0.24 0.09
C ASP A 223 18.19 0.56 -0.48
N ILE A 224 19.07 1.14 0.34
CA ILE A 224 20.42 1.52 -0.07
C ILE A 224 21.27 0.29 -0.44
N VAL A 225 21.24 -0.77 0.38
CA VAL A 225 22.01 -2.00 0.13
C VAL A 225 21.49 -2.72 -1.12
N PHE A 226 20.17 -2.84 -1.25
CA PHE A 226 19.53 -3.45 -2.40
C PHE A 226 19.89 -2.73 -3.71
N LEU A 227 19.80 -1.40 -3.72
CA LEU A 227 20.15 -0.62 -4.92
C LEU A 227 21.64 -0.64 -5.22
N ASP A 228 22.51 -0.70 -4.20
CA ASP A 228 23.95 -0.83 -4.41
C ASP A 228 24.27 -2.16 -5.13
N GLN A 229 23.64 -3.26 -4.71
CA GLN A 229 23.76 -4.57 -5.34
C GLN A 229 23.25 -4.58 -6.78
N ILE A 230 22.03 -4.09 -7.02
CA ILE A 230 21.46 -4.02 -8.37
C ILE A 230 22.27 -3.09 -9.27
N SER A 231 22.78 -1.97 -8.72
CA SER A 231 23.58 -1.03 -9.51
C SER A 231 24.90 -1.65 -9.96
N ILE A 232 25.50 -2.56 -9.17
CA ILE A 232 26.65 -3.36 -9.62
C ILE A 232 26.25 -4.24 -10.79
N GLN A 233 25.18 -5.02 -10.66
CA GLN A 233 24.77 -5.99 -11.69
C GLN A 233 24.37 -5.30 -13.01
N LEU A 234 23.70 -4.15 -12.92
CA LEU A 234 23.22 -3.38 -14.07
C LEU A 234 24.19 -2.30 -14.56
N ALA A 235 25.37 -2.19 -13.95
CA ALA A 235 26.34 -1.13 -14.23
C ALA A 235 25.75 0.30 -14.13
N ILE A 236 24.80 0.52 -13.22
CA ILE A 236 24.25 1.84 -12.93
C ILE A 236 25.30 2.64 -12.14
N PRO A 237 25.57 3.92 -12.49
CA PRO A 237 26.52 4.74 -11.76
C PRO A 237 26.23 4.80 -10.26
N ARG A 238 27.27 4.59 -9.46
CA ARG A 238 27.18 4.58 -7.99
C ARG A 238 27.96 5.76 -7.39
N PRO A 239 27.43 6.41 -6.35
CA PRO A 239 28.17 7.42 -5.59
C PRO A 239 29.29 6.79 -4.75
N ASP A 240 30.13 7.61 -4.12
CA ASP A 240 31.19 7.14 -3.22
C ASP A 240 30.60 6.27 -2.08
N PRO A 241 31.08 5.04 -1.88
CA PRO A 241 30.59 4.16 -0.81
C PRO A 241 30.70 4.78 0.60
N ASN A 242 31.68 5.67 0.82
CA ASN A 242 31.90 6.35 2.10
C ASN A 242 30.94 7.53 2.30
N ASN A 243 30.33 8.04 1.23
CA ASN A 243 29.41 9.17 1.29
C ASN A 243 27.96 8.69 1.42
N ARG A 244 27.52 8.46 2.66
CA ARG A 244 26.14 8.04 2.97
C ARG A 244 25.09 8.98 2.39
N GLN A 245 25.38 10.28 2.38
CA GLN A 245 24.48 11.32 1.95
C GLN A 245 24.15 11.20 0.45
N GLU A 246 25.17 11.01 -0.37
CA GLU A 246 25.01 10.76 -1.81
C GLU A 246 24.31 9.43 -2.09
N ARG A 247 24.59 8.39 -1.30
CA ARG A 247 23.92 7.08 -1.43
C ARG A 247 22.42 7.17 -1.19
N ILE A 248 21.99 7.92 -0.17
CA ILE A 248 20.56 8.19 0.09
C ILE A 248 19.95 8.93 -1.11
N THR A 249 20.59 9.99 -1.58
CA THR A 249 20.06 10.78 -2.70
C THR A 249 19.97 9.98 -4.00
N ASN A 250 20.98 9.15 -4.30
CA ASN A 250 20.97 8.24 -5.43
C ASN A 250 19.86 7.19 -5.30
N ALA A 251 19.71 6.60 -4.11
CA ALA A 251 18.66 5.63 -3.84
C ALA A 251 17.26 6.22 -4.06
N ALA A 252 17.03 7.43 -3.54
CA ALA A 252 15.79 8.15 -3.72
C ALA A 252 15.50 8.42 -5.21
N ALA A 253 16.53 8.80 -5.98
CA ALA A 253 16.39 9.10 -7.41
C ALA A 253 16.03 7.85 -8.24
N LEU A 254 16.67 6.71 -7.96
CA LEU A 254 16.40 5.45 -8.67
C LEU A 254 15.03 4.88 -8.30
N ILE A 255 14.69 4.77 -7.01
CA ILE A 255 13.39 4.22 -6.58
C ILE A 255 12.25 5.13 -7.00
N SER A 256 12.38 6.46 -6.97
CA SER A 256 11.32 7.37 -7.43
C SER A 256 11.14 7.36 -8.95
N GLY A 257 12.15 6.93 -9.71
CA GLY A 257 12.17 7.06 -11.17
C GLY A 257 12.59 8.44 -11.66
N ARG A 258 13.03 9.35 -10.77
CA ARG A 258 13.67 10.62 -11.19
C ARG A 258 14.92 10.34 -12.03
N ASN A 259 15.67 9.31 -11.63
CA ASN A 259 16.59 8.63 -12.53
C ASN A 259 15.89 7.38 -13.09
N GLY A 260 15.54 7.42 -14.38
CA GLY A 260 14.79 6.37 -15.06
C GLY A 260 15.56 5.08 -15.30
N SER A 261 16.90 5.08 -15.16
CA SER A 261 17.77 3.97 -15.56
C SER A 261 17.41 2.63 -14.91
N LEU A 262 16.93 2.64 -13.66
CA LEU A 262 16.49 1.41 -12.98
C LEU A 262 15.13 0.94 -13.49
N LEU A 263 14.13 1.83 -13.51
CA LEU A 263 12.74 1.46 -13.79
C LEU A 263 12.49 1.19 -15.28
N GLU A 264 13.36 1.67 -16.16
CA GLU A 264 13.35 1.34 -17.59
C GLU A 264 13.71 -0.14 -17.83
N VAL A 265 14.72 -0.65 -17.10
CA VAL A 265 15.21 -2.03 -17.24
C VAL A 265 14.44 -3.01 -16.37
N LEU A 266 14.02 -2.58 -15.17
CA LEU A 266 13.30 -3.38 -14.19
C LEU A 266 11.97 -2.71 -13.79
N PRO A 267 10.99 -2.61 -14.71
CA PRO A 267 9.70 -1.97 -14.44
C PRO A 267 8.92 -2.64 -13.29
N GLU A 268 9.16 -3.93 -13.04
CA GLU A 268 8.58 -4.69 -11.94
C GLU A 268 8.90 -4.10 -10.56
N ILE A 269 10.07 -3.44 -10.39
CA ILE A 269 10.41 -2.73 -9.15
C ILE A 269 9.43 -1.57 -8.93
N GLY A 270 9.11 -0.83 -9.99
CA GLY A 270 8.14 0.28 -9.92
C GLY A 270 6.74 -0.21 -9.58
N TYR A 271 6.34 -1.37 -10.12
CA TYR A 271 5.04 -1.96 -9.79
C TYR A 271 4.97 -2.43 -8.34
N PHE A 272 6.00 -3.14 -7.88
CA PHE A 272 6.09 -3.62 -6.51
C PHE A 272 6.13 -2.47 -5.50
N ARG A 273 6.95 -1.44 -5.76
CA ARG A 273 7.02 -0.20 -4.96
C ARG A 273 5.64 0.43 -4.78
N ASP A 274 4.88 0.59 -5.85
CA ASP A 274 3.56 1.22 -5.81
C ASP A 274 2.56 0.38 -4.99
N ILE A 275 2.58 -0.95 -5.15
CA ILE A 275 1.73 -1.86 -4.36
C ILE A 275 2.05 -1.74 -2.87
N VAL A 276 3.33 -1.77 -2.50
CA VAL A 276 3.77 -1.62 -1.11
C VAL A 276 3.41 -0.25 -0.57
N PHE A 277 3.53 0.82 -1.37
CA PHE A 277 3.11 2.15 -0.96
C PHE A 277 1.61 2.21 -0.64
N TYR A 278 0.74 1.65 -1.48
CA TYR A 278 -0.69 1.57 -1.17
C TYR A 278 -0.96 0.83 0.14
N PHE A 279 -0.27 -0.29 0.38
CA PHE A 279 -0.35 -1.05 1.63
C PHE A 279 0.04 -0.23 2.84
N LYS A 280 1.25 0.36 2.84
CA LYS A 280 1.76 1.18 3.95
C LYS A 280 0.87 2.38 4.19
N HIS A 281 0.44 3.07 3.13
CA HIS A 281 -0.35 4.29 3.21
C HIS A 281 -1.79 4.03 3.68
N ALA A 282 -2.33 2.83 3.51
CA ALA A 282 -3.71 2.52 3.91
C ALA A 282 -3.99 2.72 5.41
N VAL A 283 -2.95 2.60 6.23
CA VAL A 283 -2.94 2.77 7.69
C VAL A 283 -2.17 4.02 8.16
N SER A 284 -1.86 4.95 7.24
CA SER A 284 -1.02 6.12 7.51
C SER A 284 -1.61 7.10 8.54
N GLY A 285 -2.92 7.03 8.80
CA GLY A 285 -3.66 7.99 9.63
C GLY A 285 -3.99 9.32 8.93
N LYS A 286 -3.47 9.56 7.72
CA LYS A 286 -3.79 10.74 6.90
C LYS A 286 -4.90 10.46 5.89
N ALA A 287 -5.55 11.52 5.41
CA ALA A 287 -6.52 11.43 4.33
C ALA A 287 -5.79 11.12 3.01
N SER A 288 -6.41 10.30 2.15
CA SER A 288 -5.82 9.94 0.85
C SER A 288 -6.00 11.03 -0.22
N PHE A 289 -6.85 12.02 0.01
CA PHE A 289 -7.14 13.12 -0.91
C PHE A 289 -7.53 14.36 -0.11
N ASP A 290 -7.56 15.53 -0.78
CA ASP A 290 -7.95 16.80 -0.14
C ASP A 290 -9.40 16.73 0.37
N PRO A 291 -9.65 16.95 1.68
CA PRO A 291 -11.00 17.00 2.25
C PRO A 291 -11.95 18.00 1.58
N LYS A 292 -11.45 19.00 0.86
CA LYS A 292 -12.27 19.91 0.06
C LYS A 292 -12.97 19.21 -1.13
N HIS A 293 -12.46 18.05 -1.54
CA HIS A 293 -12.96 17.26 -2.66
C HIS A 293 -13.72 16.00 -2.19
N THR A 294 -14.43 16.06 -1.07
CA THR A 294 -15.22 14.94 -0.50
C THR A 294 -16.27 14.37 -1.44
N ASN A 295 -16.81 15.17 -2.37
CA ASN A 295 -17.79 14.73 -3.37
C ASN A 295 -17.17 14.43 -4.75
N ALA A 296 -15.84 14.43 -4.86
CA ALA A 296 -15.18 14.17 -6.13
C ALA A 296 -15.39 12.71 -6.55
N LYS A 297 -15.74 12.52 -7.82
CA LYS A 297 -15.74 11.20 -8.45
C LYS A 297 -14.33 10.91 -8.94
N TRP A 298 -13.59 10.10 -8.20
CA TRP A 298 -12.23 9.71 -8.54
C TRP A 298 -12.20 8.60 -9.61
N MET A 299 -11.22 8.70 -10.50
CA MET A 299 -10.88 7.67 -11.48
C MET A 299 -9.57 6.99 -11.05
N PRO A 300 -9.27 5.77 -11.52
CA PRO A 300 -7.99 5.12 -11.23
C PRO A 300 -6.79 5.98 -11.66
N SER A 301 -6.91 6.72 -12.77
CA SER A 301 -5.88 7.69 -13.20
C SER A 301 -5.59 8.74 -12.13
N HIS A 302 -6.60 9.21 -11.40
CA HIS A 302 -6.41 10.16 -10.29
C HIS A 302 -5.71 9.50 -9.10
N ALA A 303 -5.93 8.21 -8.84
CA ALA A 303 -5.25 7.50 -7.74
C ALA A 303 -3.84 7.01 -8.10
N THR A 304 -3.36 7.28 -9.32
CA THR A 304 -2.01 6.91 -9.76
C THR A 304 -0.99 7.69 -8.95
N LEU A 305 0.02 6.97 -8.44
CA LEU A 305 1.09 7.57 -7.64
C LEU A 305 2.09 8.27 -8.55
N HIS A 306 2.32 9.55 -8.27
CA HIS A 306 3.36 10.35 -8.90
C HIS A 306 4.51 10.53 -7.92
N TRP A 307 5.67 10.00 -8.30
CA TRP A 307 6.87 9.99 -7.47
C TRP A 307 7.81 11.11 -7.89
N SER A 308 8.37 11.77 -6.89
CA SER A 308 9.41 12.79 -7.05
C SER A 308 10.33 12.77 -5.83
N THR A 309 11.35 13.62 -5.85
CA THR A 309 12.29 13.76 -4.73
C THR A 309 12.46 15.21 -4.36
N ALA A 310 12.61 15.48 -3.07
CA ALA A 310 12.95 16.80 -2.55
C ALA A 310 14.03 16.69 -1.46
N PRO A 311 14.90 17.71 -1.28
CA PRO A 311 15.81 17.73 -0.15
C PRO A 311 15.05 17.70 1.19
N ILE A 312 15.63 17.09 2.21
CA ILE A 312 15.05 17.04 3.56
C ILE A 312 15.02 18.44 4.16
N SER A 313 16.15 19.15 4.10
CA SER A 313 16.29 20.54 4.55
C SER A 313 17.42 21.23 3.80
N THR A 314 17.64 22.52 4.08
CA THR A 314 18.79 23.29 3.55
C THR A 314 20.12 22.81 4.12
N GLU A 315 20.11 22.22 5.32
CA GLU A 315 21.30 21.71 6.02
C GLU A 315 21.56 20.23 5.68
N ASN A 316 20.50 19.44 5.52
CA ASN A 316 20.56 18.05 5.11
C ASN A 316 20.06 17.90 3.67
N VAL A 317 21.03 17.86 2.74
CA VAL A 317 20.79 17.77 1.30
C VAL A 317 20.34 16.35 0.85
N SER A 318 20.09 15.43 1.79
CA SER A 318 19.45 14.13 1.48
C SER A 318 18.13 14.34 0.82
N HIS A 319 17.85 13.50 -0.17
CA HIS A 319 16.54 13.49 -0.79
C HIS A 319 15.60 12.53 -0.07
N LYS A 320 14.38 13.01 0.17
CA LYS A 320 13.21 12.21 0.55
C LYS A 320 12.29 12.03 -0.65
N TYR A 321 11.51 10.97 -0.62
CA TYR A 321 10.40 10.75 -1.53
C TYR A 321 9.30 11.77 -1.29
N VAL A 322 8.74 12.28 -2.38
CA VAL A 322 7.51 13.07 -2.39
C VAL A 322 6.54 12.38 -3.34
N VAL A 323 5.47 11.84 -2.76
CA VAL A 323 4.45 11.09 -3.49
C VAL A 323 3.17 11.90 -3.52
N SER A 324 2.58 12.04 -4.72
CA SER A 324 1.29 12.70 -4.89
C SER A 324 0.32 11.83 -5.69
N ALA A 325 -0.96 12.02 -5.41
CA ALA A 325 -2.08 11.43 -6.14
C ALA A 325 -3.29 12.36 -5.98
N PHE A 326 -4.42 12.05 -6.59
CA PHE A 326 -5.68 12.78 -6.48
C PHE A 326 -5.52 14.29 -6.74
N LEU A 327 -5.13 14.63 -7.98
CA LEU A 327 -4.87 16.01 -8.42
C LEU A 327 -3.69 16.67 -7.67
N GLY A 328 -2.61 15.91 -7.48
CA GLY A 328 -1.38 16.42 -6.87
C GLY A 328 -1.39 16.51 -5.35
N TYR A 329 -2.44 15.97 -4.70
CA TYR A 329 -2.49 15.87 -3.25
C TYR A 329 -1.40 14.94 -2.70
N LYS A 330 -0.61 15.46 -1.76
CA LYS A 330 0.51 14.73 -1.16
C LYS A 330 0.02 13.54 -0.35
N GLN A 331 0.62 12.38 -0.57
CA GLN A 331 0.34 11.15 0.15
C GLN A 331 1.32 11.06 1.33
N GLU A 332 0.89 11.56 2.49
CA GLU A 332 1.74 11.71 3.67
C GLU A 332 1.43 10.66 4.75
N PHE A 333 2.39 10.44 5.65
CA PHE A 333 2.23 9.61 6.83
C PHE A 333 2.06 10.48 8.07
N VAL A 334 1.34 9.98 9.09
CA VAL A 334 1.38 10.62 10.41
C VAL A 334 2.78 10.43 10.98
N GLU A 335 3.39 11.53 11.42
CA GLU A 335 4.69 11.51 12.08
C GLU A 335 4.65 10.56 13.28
N ILE A 336 5.54 9.58 13.29
CA ILE A 336 5.71 8.68 14.43
C ILE A 336 6.47 9.46 15.49
N ALA A 337 5.94 9.50 16.72
CA ALA A 337 6.37 10.34 17.83
C ALA A 337 7.82 10.14 18.34
N THR A 338 8.66 9.38 17.63
CA THR A 338 10.10 9.25 17.91
C THR A 338 10.86 10.56 17.67
N GLU A 339 10.39 11.46 16.78
CA GLU A 339 10.97 12.80 16.62
C GLU A 339 10.48 13.82 17.67
N VAL A 340 9.44 13.49 18.46
CA VAL A 340 8.84 14.41 19.44
C VAL A 340 9.65 14.44 20.76
N GLU A 341 10.53 13.47 21.00
CA GLU A 341 11.35 13.47 22.22
C GLU A 341 12.39 14.60 22.26
N GLU A 342 12.80 15.15 21.11
CA GLU A 342 13.72 16.29 21.04
C GLU A 342 13.05 17.66 21.29
N LYS A 343 11.71 17.76 21.18
CA LYS A 343 10.97 19.03 21.37
C LYS A 343 10.15 19.05 22.66
N LYS A 344 10.80 18.79 23.81
CA LYS A 344 10.20 18.76 25.17
C LYS A 344 9.75 20.12 25.77
N LYS A 345 9.45 21.16 24.97
CA LYS A 345 8.89 22.44 25.49
C LYS A 345 7.44 22.75 25.08
N SER A 346 6.79 21.91 24.27
CA SER A 346 5.43 22.20 23.73
C SER A 346 4.28 21.38 24.34
N LYS A 347 4.55 20.45 25.28
CA LYS A 347 3.50 19.55 25.81
C LYS A 347 2.34 20.27 26.53
N PHE A 348 2.58 21.46 27.10
CA PHE A 348 1.51 22.25 27.72
C PHE A 348 0.67 23.05 26.70
N GLN A 349 1.27 23.47 25.58
CA GLN A 349 0.55 24.12 24.48
C GLN A 349 -0.33 23.15 23.69
N TYR A 350 0.15 21.92 23.46
CA TYR A 350 -0.65 20.87 22.79
C TYR A 350 -1.82 20.40 23.67
N PHE A 351 -1.64 20.37 24.99
CA PHE A 351 -2.71 20.10 25.94
C PHE A 351 -3.75 21.23 25.98
N LEU A 352 -3.34 22.51 25.90
CA LEU A 352 -4.29 23.63 25.86
C LEU A 352 -5.00 23.77 24.50
N SER A 353 -4.38 23.39 23.38
CA SER A 353 -5.06 23.34 22.08
C SER A 353 -6.12 22.25 22.00
N LEU A 354 -6.00 21.18 22.79
CA LEU A 354 -7.01 20.13 22.92
C LEU A 354 -8.31 20.62 23.60
N PHE A 355 -8.26 21.66 24.44
CA PHE A 355 -9.45 22.22 25.10
C PHE A 355 -10.11 23.39 24.35
N ASN A 356 -9.41 23.99 23.37
CA ASN A 356 -9.93 25.14 22.60
C ASN A 356 -10.30 24.82 21.14
N ALA A 357 -10.04 23.61 20.63
CA ALA A 357 -10.37 23.25 19.25
C ALA A 357 -11.86 22.89 19.05
N LYS A 358 -12.73 23.91 19.00
CA LYS A 358 -13.93 23.85 18.15
C LYS A 358 -13.50 24.01 16.69
N THR A 359 -12.83 23.01 16.09
CA THR A 359 -12.63 22.93 14.63
C THR A 359 -11.99 21.59 14.21
N GLN A 360 -12.74 20.85 13.40
CA GLN A 360 -12.35 19.87 12.37
C GLN A 360 -11.11 18.96 12.56
N ILE A 361 -11.40 17.75 13.06
CA ILE A 361 -10.93 16.42 12.62
C ILE A 361 -9.43 16.27 12.27
N GLU A 362 -8.58 16.28 13.29
CA GLU A 362 -7.44 15.35 13.34
C GLU A 362 -7.94 13.99 13.84
N ARG A 363 -7.62 12.90 13.12
CA ARG A 363 -7.96 11.53 13.55
C ARG A 363 -7.02 11.14 14.70
N GLN A 364 -7.46 11.40 15.93
CA GLN A 364 -6.73 11.06 17.14
C GLN A 364 -6.46 9.54 17.22
N ARG A 365 -5.23 9.19 17.63
CA ARG A 365 -4.87 7.86 18.11
C ARG A 365 -5.65 7.59 19.39
N LEU A 366 -6.73 6.83 19.31
CA LEU A 366 -7.42 6.30 20.49
C LEU A 366 -6.84 4.92 20.79
N SER A 367 -5.85 4.89 21.69
CA SER A 367 -5.40 3.66 22.34
C SER A 367 -6.55 3.13 23.20
N SER A 368 -7.12 1.99 22.83
CA SER A 368 -8.14 1.28 23.62
C SER A 368 -7.56 0.54 24.84
N ALA A 369 -6.27 0.72 25.14
CA ALA A 369 -5.61 0.09 26.28
C ALA A 369 -5.61 0.97 27.55
N ASP A 370 -6.14 2.19 27.50
CA ASP A 370 -6.24 3.04 28.71
C ASP A 370 -7.65 2.97 29.31
N PRO A 371 -7.85 2.29 30.46
CA PRO A 371 -9.16 2.13 31.10
C PRO A 371 -9.80 3.47 31.49
N THR A 372 -9.01 4.55 31.62
CA THR A 372 -9.55 5.90 31.90
C THR A 372 -10.38 6.45 30.72
N THR A 373 -10.06 6.05 29.48
CA THR A 373 -10.78 6.49 28.27
C THR A 373 -12.20 5.91 28.22
N VAL A 374 -12.37 4.66 28.68
CA VAL A 374 -13.68 3.99 28.75
C VAL A 374 -14.55 4.63 29.83
N VAL A 375 -13.98 4.89 31.01
CA VAL A 375 -14.70 5.53 32.13
C VAL A 375 -15.15 6.94 31.76
N ASN A 376 -14.33 7.72 31.06
CA ASN A 376 -14.67 9.07 30.62
C ASN A 376 -15.74 9.10 29.51
N SER A 377 -15.78 8.08 28.65
CA SER A 377 -16.81 7.95 27.61
C SER A 377 -18.19 7.60 28.19
N LEU A 378 -18.22 6.88 29.31
CA LEU A 378 -19.45 6.51 30.02
C LEU A 378 -19.96 7.66 30.90
N SER A 379 -19.06 8.42 31.54
CA SER A 379 -19.45 9.58 32.36
C SER A 379 -20.07 10.72 31.54
N GLN A 380 -19.61 10.94 30.31
CA GLN A 380 -20.21 11.93 29.39
C GLN A 380 -21.60 11.56 28.86
N LYS A 381 -21.96 10.27 28.84
CA LYS A 381 -23.31 9.83 28.46
C LYS A 381 -24.31 9.97 29.61
N LEU A 382 -23.85 9.84 30.86
CA LEU A 382 -24.68 10.02 32.04
C LEU A 382 -24.96 11.50 32.34
N SER A 383 -24.04 12.42 32.02
CA SER A 383 -24.21 13.86 32.30
C SER A 383 -25.11 14.61 31.29
N LYS A 384 -25.54 13.97 30.19
CA LYS A 384 -26.43 14.58 29.18
C LYS A 384 -27.90 14.19 29.29
N SER A 385 -28.29 13.40 30.30
CA SER A 385 -29.68 13.07 30.58
C SER A 385 -30.28 14.00 31.65
N ASN A 386 -30.41 15.30 31.33
CA ASN A 386 -31.28 16.20 32.07
C ASN A 386 -32.59 16.38 31.31
N LYS A 387 -33.44 15.35 31.33
CA LYS A 387 -34.88 15.53 31.19
C LYS A 387 -35.55 15.00 32.46
N PRO A 388 -36.37 15.80 33.14
CA PRO A 388 -37.13 15.30 34.28
C PRO A 388 -38.15 14.27 33.79
N PRO A 389 -38.48 13.26 34.63
CA PRO A 389 -39.45 12.23 34.26
C PRO A 389 -40.86 12.84 34.17
N VAL A 390 -41.55 12.55 33.07
CA VAL A 390 -43.03 12.57 32.94
C VAL A 390 -43.45 11.18 32.55
#